data_AF-A0A7V9FJF3-F1
#
_entry.id   AF-A0A7V9FJF3-F1
#
_cell.length_a   1.000
_cell.length_b   1.000
_cell.length_c   1.000
_cell.angle_alpha   90.00
_cell.angle_beta   90.00
_cell.angle_gamma   90.00
#
_symmetry.space_group_name_H-M   'P 1'
#
loop_
_entity.id
_entity.type
_entity.pdbx_description
1 polymer ?
#
loop_
_entity_poly.entity_id
_entity_poly.type
_entity_poly.pdbx_seq_one_letter_code
_entity_poly.pdbx_strand_id
1 'polypeptide(L)' 'GKVLVRQIAGLIARRIVTDHPVGTEVRQGERMGMIRFGSRVDLFVPVGAEVLVRVGDTTRAGVTVVAQWN' A
#
# COMPACT_ATOMS: atom_id res chain seq x y z
N GLY A 1 -6.85 -1.16 -12.19
CA GLY A 1 -7.27 -2.52 -11.77
C GLY A 1 -7.67 -2.52 -10.31
N LYS A 2 -8.32 -3.58 -9.81
CA LYS A 2 -8.65 -3.72 -8.38
C LYS A 2 -7.39 -4.09 -7.60
N VAL A 3 -7.18 -3.43 -6.47
CA VAL A 3 -6.05 -3.66 -5.56
C VAL A 3 -6.62 -3.71 -4.15
N LEU A 4 -6.15 -4.66 -3.34
CA LEU A 4 -6.45 -4.68 -1.91
C LEU A 4 -5.22 -4.20 -1.14
N VAL A 5 -5.45 -3.30 -0.20
CA VAL A 5 -4.41 -2.74 0.67
C VAL A 5 -4.76 -3.12 2.10
N ARG A 6 -3.84 -3.80 2.77
CA ARG A 6 -3.95 -4.13 4.20
C ARG A 6 -2.91 -3.34 4.98
N GLN A 7 -3.38 -2.44 5.84
CA GLN A 7 -2.51 -1.67 6.73
C GLN A 7 -2.37 -2.42 8.06
N ILE A 8 -1.15 -2.58 8.58
CA ILE A 8 -0.88 -3.40 9.78
C ILE A 8 -0.05 -2.59 10.77
N ALA A 9 -0.70 -2.01 11.77
CA ALA A 9 -0.03 -1.34 12.88
C ALA A 9 0.71 -2.35 13.78
N GLY A 10 1.94 -2.00 14.18
CA GLY A 10 2.66 -2.73 15.23
C GLY A 10 2.06 -2.52 16.62
N LEU A 11 2.55 -3.26 17.61
CA LEU A 11 2.05 -3.24 19.01
C LEU A 11 2.03 -1.83 19.64
N ILE A 12 2.96 -0.97 19.23
CA ILE A 12 3.11 0.42 19.72
C ILE A 12 2.38 1.44 18.81
N ALA A 13 2.01 1.05 17.58
CA ALA A 13 1.38 1.92 16.60
C ALA A 13 -0.10 2.17 16.97
N ARG A 14 -0.36 3.25 17.71
CA ARG A 14 -1.66 3.54 18.34
C ARG A 14 -2.77 4.10 17.42
N ARG A 15 -2.82 3.77 16.12
CA ARG A 15 -4.02 3.82 15.22
C ARG A 15 -3.60 3.91 13.76
N ILE A 16 -4.15 3.02 12.93
CA ILE A 16 -4.29 3.20 11.48
C ILE A 16 -5.43 4.18 11.26
N VAL A 17 -5.22 5.19 10.43
CA VAL A 17 -6.29 6.02 9.86
C VAL A 17 -6.40 5.63 8.41
N THR A 18 -7.58 5.18 8.00
CA THR A 18 -7.90 4.94 6.60
C THR A 18 -8.88 6.02 6.18
N ASP A 19 -8.47 6.85 5.23
CA ASP A 19 -9.24 8.03 4.82
C ASP A 19 -10.44 7.64 3.94
N HIS A 20 -10.34 6.50 3.25
CA HIS A 20 -11.30 6.05 2.24
C HIS A 20 -11.99 4.74 2.63
N PRO A 21 -13.30 4.59 2.35
CA PRO A 21 -13.98 3.30 2.47
C PRO A 21 -13.53 2.32 1.38
N VAL A 22 -13.83 1.02 1.58
CA VAL A 22 -13.56 -0.01 0.57
C VAL A 22 -14.37 0.25 -0.69
N GLY A 23 -13.73 0.10 -1.85
CA GLY A 23 -14.35 0.30 -3.16
C GLY A 23 -14.23 1.73 -3.69
N THR A 24 -13.65 2.66 -2.92
CA THR A 24 -13.32 4.00 -3.42
C THR A 24 -12.32 3.92 -4.57
N GLU A 25 -12.62 4.61 -5.66
CA GLU A 25 -11.66 4.86 -6.73
C GLU A 25 -10.59 5.84 -6.25
N VAL A 26 -9.33 5.49 -6.46
CA VAL A 26 -8.17 6.29 -6.07
C VAL A 26 -7.21 6.43 -7.24
N ARG A 27 -6.47 7.52 -7.28
CA ARG A 27 -5.36 7.70 -8.24
C ARG A 27 -4.08 7.10 -7.67
N GLN A 28 -3.21 6.61 -8.55
CA GLN A 28 -1.90 6.13 -8.12
C GLN A 28 -1.11 7.27 -7.44
N GLY A 29 -0.52 6.98 -6.28
CA GLY A 29 0.20 7.98 -5.48
C GLY A 29 -0.70 8.83 -4.57
N GLU A 30 -2.02 8.69 -4.65
CA GLU A 30 -2.96 9.35 -3.74
C GLU A 30 -2.79 8.83 -2.30
N ARG A 31 -2.97 9.73 -1.33
CA ARG A 31 -2.90 9.37 0.08
C ARG A 31 -4.14 8.54 0.45
N MET A 32 -3.93 7.35 1.01
CA MET A 32 -5.02 6.48 1.46
C MET A 32 -5.26 6.51 2.97
N GLY A 33 -4.43 7.25 3.71
CA GLY A 33 -4.44 7.26 5.17
C GLY A 33 -3.10 7.55 5.80
N MET A 34 -2.99 7.16 7.07
CA MET A 34 -1.77 7.29 7.85
C MET A 34 -1.65 6.15 8.86
N ILE A 35 -0.47 5.53 8.92
CA ILE A 35 -0.12 4.61 10.00
C ILE A 35 0.89 5.27 10.93
N ARG A 36 0.54 5.42 12.20
CA ARG A 36 1.36 6.16 13.18
C ARG A 36 2.44 5.25 13.80
N PHE A 37 3.63 5.80 14.04
CA PHE A 37 4.75 5.14 14.76
C PHE A 37 5.35 3.89 14.10
N GLY A 38 5.32 3.82 12.76
CA GLY A 38 5.97 2.74 12.01
C GLY A 38 5.11 1.49 11.92
N SER A 39 5.06 0.89 10.72
CA SER A 39 4.11 -0.17 10.37
C SER A 39 4.49 -0.83 9.04
N ARG A 40 3.72 -1.87 8.65
CA ARG A 40 3.76 -2.55 7.37
C ARG A 40 2.46 -2.31 6.59
N VAL A 41 2.57 -2.27 5.27
CA VAL A 41 1.44 -2.41 4.34
C VAL A 41 1.66 -3.68 3.53
N ASP A 42 0.61 -4.50 3.41
CA ASP A 42 0.56 -5.56 2.41
C ASP A 42 -0.25 -5.08 1.21
N LEU A 43 0.31 -5.26 0.03
CA LEU A 43 -0.33 -4.92 -1.25
C LEU A 43 -0.70 -6.21 -1.98
N PHE A 44 -1.97 -6.38 -2.29
CA PHE A 44 -2.47 -7.47 -3.10
C PHE A 44 -2.85 -6.92 -4.47
N VAL A 45 -2.06 -7.30 -5.46
CA VAL A 45 -2.21 -6.88 -6.86
C VAL A 45 -2.90 -7.97 -7.68
N PRO A 46 -3.42 -7.66 -8.88
CA PRO A 46 -4.03 -8.65 -9.77
C PRO A 46 -3.11 -9.86 -10.03
N VAL A 47 -3.73 -11.02 -10.24
CA VAL A 47 -3.01 -12.23 -10.65
C VAL A 47 -2.32 -11.96 -11.99
N GLY A 48 -1.05 -12.33 -12.10
CA GLY A 48 -0.23 -12.08 -13.29
C GLY A 48 0.44 -10.70 -13.33
N ALA A 49 0.23 -9.85 -12.31
CA ALA A 49 1.02 -8.63 -12.17
C ALA A 49 2.51 -8.95 -12.01
N GLU A 50 3.35 -8.18 -12.69
CA GLU A 50 4.80 -8.24 -12.56
C GLU A 50 5.22 -7.42 -11.34
N VAL A 51 5.92 -8.04 -10.38
CA VAL A 51 6.49 -7.37 -9.21
C VAL A 51 7.84 -6.77 -9.60
N LEU A 52 7.98 -5.45 -9.44
CA LEU A 52 9.15 -4.68 -9.89
C LEU A 52 10.17 -4.39 -8.80
N VAL A 53 9.92 -4.85 -7.57
CA VAL A 53 10.79 -4.66 -6.40
C VAL A 53 11.20 -6.00 -5.78
N ARG A 54 12.33 -6.00 -5.08
CA ARG A 54 12.88 -7.17 -4.39
C ARG A 54 12.93 -6.95 -2.88
N VAL A 55 13.04 -8.06 -2.15
CA VAL A 55 13.26 -8.01 -0.71
C VAL A 55 14.57 -7.28 -0.42
N GLY A 56 14.51 -6.27 0.45
CA GLY A 56 15.65 -5.40 0.80
C GLY A 56 15.66 -4.06 0.08
N ASP A 57 14.88 -3.88 -0.99
CA ASP A 57 14.79 -2.61 -1.69
C ASP A 57 14.15 -1.53 -0.80
N THR A 58 14.70 -0.32 -0.86
CA THR A 58 14.11 0.85 -0.20
C THR A 58 13.04 1.45 -1.11
N THR A 59 11.80 1.53 -0.62
CA THR A 59 10.68 2.11 -1.36
C THR A 59 10.33 3.51 -0.85
N ARG A 60 9.91 4.41 -1.73
CA ARG A 60 9.36 5.72 -1.39
C ARG A 60 7.89 5.81 -1.80
N ALA A 61 7.02 6.15 -0.85
CA ALA A 61 5.58 6.28 -1.07
C ALA A 61 5.29 7.30 -2.19
N GLY A 62 4.37 6.95 -3.09
CA GLY A 62 3.98 7.78 -4.24
C GLY A 62 5.04 7.89 -5.34
N VAL A 63 6.19 7.22 -5.22
CA VAL A 63 7.30 7.31 -6.19
C VAL A 63 7.71 5.93 -6.69
N THR A 64 8.01 4.99 -5.80
CA THR A 64 8.46 3.65 -6.22
C THR A 64 7.28 2.86 -6.77
N VAL A 65 7.37 2.45 -8.03
CA VAL A 65 6.43 1.51 -8.64
C VAL A 65 6.78 0.10 -8.17
N VAL A 66 5.89 -0.53 -7.41
CA VAL A 66 6.14 -1.86 -6.82
C VAL A 66 5.67 -3.02 -7.69
N ALA A 67 4.69 -2.78 -8.56
CA ALA A 67 4.17 -3.77 -9.50
C ALA A 67 3.49 -3.08 -10.69
N GLN A 68 3.40 -3.78 -11.81
CA GLN A 68 2.66 -3.36 -13.00
C GLN A 68 1.83 -4.51 -13.57
N TRP A 69 0.72 -4.15 -14.23
CA TRP A 69 -0.14 -5.08 -14.95
C TRP A 69 -0.88 -4.31 -16.05
N ASN A 70 -1.32 -5.04 -17.08
CA ASN A 70 -2.19 -4.50 -18.14
C ASN A 70 -3.66 -4.56 -17.71
#